data_AF-A0A538P909-F1
#
_entry.id   AF-A0A538P909-F1
#
_cell.length_a   1.000
_cell.length_b   1.000
_cell.length_c   1.000
_cell.angle_alpha   90.00
_cell.angle_beta   90.00
_cell.angle_gamma   90.00
#
_symmetry.space_group_name_H-M   'P 1'
#
loop_
_entity.id
_entity.type
_entity.pdbx_description
1 polymer ?
#
loop_
_entity_poly.entity_id
_entity_poly.type
_entity_poly.pdbx_seq_one_letter_code
_entity_poly.pdbx_strand_id
1 'polypeptide(L)'
;MRSETLTNVCWGLFLVWFGSVAAVLGGNFGATINSPTFALGTGVLLLAMNFVRSIQHSKVSPLTIGLGTILTVIFAPLVFLGVNIPFLPALLIILGVVLIIGAIRTQKFF
;
A
#
# COMPACT_ATOMS: atom_id res chain seq x y z
N MET A 1 12.44 19.86 4.45
CA MET A 1 11.01 19.94 4.83
C MET A 1 10.87 19.31 6.22
N ARG A 2 9.99 19.80 7.09
CA ARG A 2 9.72 19.12 8.38
C ARG A 2 9.03 17.77 8.10
N SER A 3 9.38 16.72 8.83
CA SER A 3 8.85 15.36 8.63
C SER A 3 7.31 15.30 8.61
N GLU A 4 6.68 16.10 9.46
CA GLU A 4 5.22 16.28 9.54
C GLU A 4 4.64 16.86 8.26
N THR A 5 5.29 17.88 7.68
CA THR A 5 4.84 18.49 6.42
C THR A 5 4.87 17.49 5.26
N LEU A 6 5.96 16.71 5.13
CA LEU A 6 6.06 15.69 4.10
C LEU A 6 4.95 14.64 4.25
N THR A 7 4.70 14.21 5.49
CA THR A 7 3.66 13.23 5.79
C THR A 7 2.27 13.76 5.44
N ASN A 8 1.96 15.02 5.77
CA ASN A 8 0.69 15.64 5.42
C ASN A 8 0.52 15.80 3.90
N VAL A 9 1.57 16.19 3.17
CA VAL A 9 1.54 16.27 1.71
C VAL A 9 1.27 14.89 1.10
N CYS A 10 1.93 13.84 1.58
CA CYS A 10 1.72 12.48 1.09
C CYS A 10 0.30 11.97 1.37
N TRP A 11 -0.26 12.25 2.54
CA TRP A 11 -1.66 11.92 2.83
C TRP A 11 -2.63 12.72 1.96
N GLY A 12 -2.37 14.01 1.73
CA GLY A 12 -3.15 14.83 0.80
C GLY A 12 -3.14 14.25 -0.61
N LEU A 13 -1.96 13.89 -1.14
CA LEU A 13 -1.82 13.25 -2.45
C LEU A 13 -2.54 11.90 -2.52
N PHE A 14 -2.44 11.09 -1.47
CA PHE A 14 -3.16 9.82 -1.39
C PHE A 14 -4.68 10.01 -1.44
N LEU A 15 -5.22 10.99 -0.70
CA LEU A 15 -6.66 11.28 -0.69
C LEU A 15 -7.14 11.81 -2.05
N VAL A 16 -6.37 12.71 -2.68
CA VAL A 16 -6.67 13.19 -4.03
C VAL A 16 -6.66 12.03 -5.03
N TRP A 17 -5.66 11.16 -4.97
CA TRP A 17 -5.58 9.97 -5.80
C TRP A 17 -6.77 9.03 -5.60
N PHE A 18 -7.06 8.67 -4.35
CA PHE A 18 -8.15 7.77 -4.01
C PHE A 18 -9.50 8.33 -4.45
N GLY A 19 -9.77 9.61 -4.16
CA GLY A 19 -10.97 10.30 -4.57
C GLY A 19 -11.12 10.37 -6.09
N SER A 20 -10.02 10.61 -6.82
CA SER A 20 -10.03 10.65 -8.28
C SER A 20 -10.41 9.31 -8.90
N VAL A 21 -9.80 8.20 -8.43
CA VAL A 21 -10.14 6.87 -8.94
C VAL A 21 -11.56 6.48 -8.54
N ALA A 22 -11.99 6.80 -7.32
CA ALA A 22 -13.35 6.56 -6.87
C ALA A 22 -14.38 7.32 -7.72
N ALA A 23 -14.10 8.58 -8.07
CA ALA A 23 -14.96 9.37 -8.94
C ALA A 23 -15.10 8.76 -10.34
N VAL A 24 -14.00 8.27 -10.93
CA VAL A 24 -14.02 7.56 -12.23
C VAL A 24 -14.87 6.28 -12.17
N LEU A 25 -14.92 5.63 -11.01
CA LEU A 25 -15.71 4.42 -10.78
C LEU A 25 -17.10 4.72 -10.18
N GLY A 26 -17.62 5.93 -10.37
CA GLY A 26 -18.99 6.30 -9.98
C GLY A 26 -19.21 6.35 -8.46
N GLY A 27 -18.17 6.58 -7.67
CA GLY A 27 -18.23 6.63 -6.20
C GLY A 27 -18.23 5.25 -5.52
N ASN A 28 -18.01 4.17 -6.27
CA ASN A 28 -17.95 2.83 -5.70
C ASN A 28 -16.58 2.55 -5.08
N PHE A 29 -16.47 2.79 -3.76
CA PHE A 29 -15.23 2.52 -3.02
C PHE A 29 -14.81 1.05 -3.04
N GLY A 30 -15.76 0.11 -3.07
CA GLY A 30 -15.48 -1.33 -3.17
C GLY A 30 -14.81 -1.69 -4.50
N ALA A 31 -15.31 -1.15 -5.61
CA ALA A 31 -14.68 -1.31 -6.92
C ALA A 31 -13.31 -0.60 -6.97
N THR A 32 -13.19 0.55 -6.28
CA THR A 32 -11.96 1.33 -6.24
C THR A 32 -10.82 0.58 -5.57
N ILE A 33 -11.04 0.00 -4.39
CA ILE A 33 -9.98 -0.75 -3.68
C ILE A 33 -9.54 -2.02 -4.41
N ASN A 34 -10.39 -2.55 -5.30
CA ASN A 34 -10.08 -3.71 -6.13
C ASN A 34 -9.58 -3.31 -7.53
N SER A 35 -9.49 -2.02 -7.84
CA SER A 35 -9.03 -1.54 -9.14
C SER A 35 -7.51 -1.71 -9.28
N PRO A 36 -7.02 -2.29 -10.38
CA PRO A 36 -5.58 -2.41 -10.63
C PRO A 36 -4.92 -1.03 -10.71
N THR A 37 -5.62 -0.04 -11.28
CA THR A 37 -5.16 1.35 -11.35
C THR A 37 -4.98 1.92 -9.95
N PHE A 38 -5.98 1.78 -9.08
CA PHE A 38 -5.91 2.26 -7.70
C PHE A 38 -4.74 1.63 -6.94
N ALA A 39 -4.57 0.32 -7.06
CA ALA A 39 -3.48 -0.42 -6.43
C ALA A 39 -2.11 0.05 -6.91
N LEU A 40 -1.93 0.18 -8.23
CA LEU A 40 -0.67 0.64 -8.81
C LEU A 40 -0.34 2.07 -8.35
N GLY A 41 -1.29 2.99 -8.45
CA GLY A 41 -1.07 4.37 -8.03
C GLY A 41 -0.79 4.50 -6.54
N THR A 42 -1.51 3.75 -5.69
CA THR A 42 -1.27 3.71 -4.25
C THR A 42 0.11 3.13 -3.94
N GLY A 43 0.48 2.03 -4.62
CA GLY A 43 1.76 1.38 -4.44
C GLY A 43 2.94 2.29 -4.80
N VAL A 44 2.85 2.95 -5.95
CA VAL A 44 3.84 3.93 -6.41
C VAL A 44 3.95 5.11 -5.44
N LEU A 45 2.82 5.62 -4.93
CA LEU A 45 2.81 6.76 -4.01
C LEU A 45 3.48 6.41 -2.66
N LEU A 46 3.23 5.21 -2.14
CA LEU A 46 3.90 4.70 -0.93
C LEU A 46 5.41 4.53 -1.15
N LEU A 47 5.83 3.99 -2.30
CA LEU A 47 7.24 3.83 -2.62
C LEU A 47 7.93 5.19 -2.83
N ALA A 48 7.30 6.11 -3.56
CA ALA A 48 7.79 7.46 -3.79
C ALA A 48 7.95 8.24 -2.46
N MET A 49 7.00 8.11 -1.54
CA MET A 49 7.12 8.71 -0.20
C MET A 49 8.36 8.19 0.54
N ASN A 50 8.62 6.88 0.51
CA ASN A 50 9.78 6.31 1.18
C ASN A 50 11.09 6.67 0.46
N PHE A 51 11.06 6.80 -0.86
CA PHE A 51 12.19 7.30 -1.64
C PHE A 51 12.55 8.73 -1.21
N VAL A 52 11.56 9.63 -1.11
CA VAL A 52 11.77 11.00 -0.62
C VAL A 52 12.29 11.01 0.82
N ARG A 53 11.74 10.16 1.70
CA ARG A 53 12.26 10.00 3.08
C ARG A 53 13.72 9.56 3.09
N SER A 54 14.10 8.64 2.22
CA SER A 54 15.48 8.16 2.08
C SER A 54 16.44 9.28 1.66
N ILE A 55 16.04 10.11 0.69
CA ILE A 55 16.85 11.26 0.23
C ILE A 55 17.01 12.30 1.36
N GLN A 56 15.96 12.50 2.15
CA GLN A 56 15.97 13.44 3.28
C GLN A 56 16.61 12.85 4.56
N HIS A 57 17.25 11.68 4.49
CA HIS A 57 17.81 10.96 5.64
C HIS A 57 16.82 10.77 6.80
N SER A 58 15.53 10.69 6.49
CA SER A 58 14.46 10.42 7.43
C SER A 58 14.19 8.93 7.54
N LYS A 59 13.64 8.49 8.68
CA LYS A 59 13.32 7.08 8.91
C LYS A 59 12.29 6.59 7.90
N VAL A 60 12.69 5.64 7.07
CA VAL A 60 11.77 4.92 6.17
C VAL A 60 10.84 4.04 6.98
N SER A 61 9.62 3.81 6.48
CA SER A 61 8.65 2.93 7.13
C SER A 61 8.60 1.59 6.38
N PRO A 62 9.11 0.49 6.99
CA PRO A 62 9.11 -0.84 6.37
C PRO A 62 7.71 -1.30 5.95
N LEU A 63 6.68 -0.90 6.72
CA LEU A 63 5.28 -1.21 6.39
C LEU A 63 4.85 -0.55 5.08
N THR A 64 5.15 0.74 4.90
CA THR A 64 4.78 1.45 3.67
C THR A 64 5.59 1.00 2.46
N ILE A 65 6.85 0.61 2.66
CA ILE A 65 7.65 -0.02 1.60
C ILE A 65 7.04 -1.38 1.23
N GLY A 66 6.76 -2.23 2.22
CA GLY A 66 6.20 -3.56 1.99
C GLY A 66 4.85 -3.49 1.26
N LEU A 67 3.93 -2.66 1.74
CA LEU A 67 2.64 -2.44 1.07
C LEU A 67 2.82 -1.85 -0.33
N GLY A 68 3.70 -0.86 -0.48
CA GLY A 68 4.00 -0.25 -1.77
C GLY A 68 4.49 -1.27 -2.80
N THR A 69 5.42 -2.13 -2.39
CA THR A 69 5.96 -3.21 -3.22
C THR A 69 4.90 -4.26 -3.54
N ILE A 70 4.14 -4.74 -2.55
CA ILE A 70 3.08 -5.73 -2.76
C ILE A 70 2.05 -5.19 -3.76
N LEU A 71 1.61 -3.94 -3.59
CA LEU A 71 0.63 -3.32 -4.48
C LEU A 71 1.17 -3.15 -5.90
N THR A 72 2.40 -2.66 -6.06
CA THR A 72 2.95 -2.31 -7.38
C THR A 72 3.48 -3.52 -8.14
N VAL A 73 4.14 -4.46 -7.46
CA VAL A 73 4.90 -5.56 -8.09
C VAL A 73 4.11 -6.86 -8.12
N ILE A 74 3.18 -7.06 -7.18
CA ILE A 74 2.44 -8.33 -7.05
C ILE A 74 0.99 -8.12 -7.45
N PHE A 75 0.25 -7.30 -6.69
CA PHE A 75 -1.20 -7.21 -6.82
C PHE A 75 -1.64 -6.56 -8.14
N ALA A 76 -1.13 -5.36 -8.46
CA ALA A 76 -1.56 -4.67 -9.68
C ALA A 76 -1.27 -5.49 -10.95
N PRO A 77 -0.07 -6.07 -11.17
CA PRO A 77 0.18 -6.91 -12.34
C PRO A 77 -0.74 -8.14 -12.42
N LEU A 78 -1.00 -8.82 -11.30
CA LEU A 78 -1.92 -9.97 -11.27
C LEU A 78 -3.34 -9.57 -11.72
N VAL A 79 -3.85 -8.45 -11.22
CA VAL A 79 -5.18 -7.96 -11.60
C VAL A 79 -5.20 -7.47 -13.06
N PHE A 80 -4.13 -6.83 -13.54
CA PHE A 80 -3.99 -6.46 -14.97
C PHE A 80 -3.96 -7.68 -15.90
N LEU A 81 -3.44 -8.82 -15.44
CA LEU A 81 -3.48 -10.09 -16.16
C LEU A 81 -4.84 -10.81 -16.08
N GLY A 82 -5.86 -10.19 -15.48
CA GLY A 82 -7.20 -10.73 -15.34
C GLY A 82 -7.41 -11.66 -14.15
N VAL A 83 -6.43 -11.77 -13.24
CA VAL A 83 -6.58 -12.56 -12.02
C VAL A 83 -7.44 -11.76 -11.03
N ASN A 84 -8.65 -12.24 -10.78
CA ASN A 84 -9.58 -11.57 -9.86
C ASN A 84 -9.24 -11.91 -8.40
N ILE A 85 -8.39 -11.10 -7.79
CA ILE A 85 -8.03 -11.22 -6.38
C ILE A 85 -8.67 -10.05 -5.62
N PRO A 86 -9.61 -10.31 -4.70
CA PRO A 86 -10.16 -9.25 -3.89
C PRO A 86 -9.07 -8.74 -2.92
N PHE A 87 -8.79 -7.44 -2.98
CA PHE A 87 -7.67 -6.81 -2.27
C PHE A 87 -7.76 -6.99 -0.76
N LEU A 88 -8.92 -6.69 -0.16
CA LEU A 88 -9.10 -6.71 1.28
C LEU A 88 -8.90 -8.13 1.87
N PRO A 89 -9.52 -9.20 1.33
CA PRO A 89 -9.20 -10.57 1.73
C PRO A 89 -7.72 -10.92 1.59
N ALA A 90 -7.07 -10.57 0.48
CA ALA A 90 -5.66 -10.86 0.27
C ALA A 90 -4.77 -10.17 1.32
N LEU A 91 -5.06 -8.89 1.63
CA LEU A 91 -4.37 -8.13 2.67
C LEU A 91 -4.53 -8.79 4.05
N LEU A 92 -5.75 -9.22 4.40
CA LEU A 92 -6.02 -9.90 5.67
C LEU A 92 -5.27 -11.23 5.79
N ILE A 93 -5.22 -12.03 4.73
CA ILE A 93 -4.45 -13.29 4.69
C ILE A 93 -2.97 -13.01 4.93
N ILE A 94 -2.38 -12.04 4.22
CA ILE A 94 -0.96 -11.71 4.38
C ILE A 94 -0.68 -11.23 5.81
N LEU A 95 -1.49 -10.32 6.36
CA LEU A 95 -1.33 -9.85 7.73
C LEU A 95 -1.46 -11.00 8.75
N GLY A 96 -2.45 -11.88 8.58
CA GLY A 96 -2.63 -13.06 9.42
C GLY A 96 -1.42 -13.98 9.40
N VAL A 97 -0.88 -14.30 8.21
CA VAL A 97 0.33 -15.13 8.05
C VAL A 97 1.54 -14.47 8.72
N VAL A 98 1.73 -13.15 8.55
CA VAL A 98 2.84 -12.42 9.18
C VAL A 98 2.74 -12.47 10.70
N LEU A 99 1.55 -12.33 11.27
CA LEU A 99 1.33 -12.42 12.72
C LEU A 99 1.66 -13.83 13.24
N ILE A 100 1.21 -14.89 12.54
CA ILE A 100 1.51 -16.27 12.91
C ILE A 100 3.02 -16.54 12.88
N ILE A 101 3.70 -16.12 11.80
CA ILE A 101 5.16 -16.28 11.69
C ILE A 101 5.89 -15.51 12.80
N GLY A 102 5.43 -14.28 13.10
CA GLY A 102 5.96 -13.47 14.20
C GLY A 102 5.84 -14.19 15.54
N ALA A 103 4.66 -14.73 15.86
CA ALA A 103 4.41 -15.48 17.09
C ALA A 103 5.33 -16.71 17.21
N ILE A 104 5.48 -17.50 16.14
CA ILE A 104 6.35 -18.69 16.12
C ILE A 104 7.82 -18.30 16.34
N ARG A 105 8.28 -17.19 15.74
CA ARG A 105 9.66 -16.70 15.93
C ARG A 105 9.91 -16.27 17.36
N THR A 106 8.97 -15.57 17.99
CA THR A 106 9.09 -15.15 19.40
C THR A 106 9.14 -16.35 20.35
N GLN A 107 8.43 -17.44 20.04
CA GLN A 107 8.47 -18.67 20.84
C GLN A 107 9.81 -19.43 20.76
N LYS A 108 10.62 -19.26 19.71
CA LYS A 108 11.93 -19.91 19.60
C LYS A 108 13.05 -19.22 20.41
N PHE A 109 12.77 -18.08 21.05
CA PHE A 109 13.74 -17.29 21.83
C PHE A 109 13.49 -17.36 23.35
N PHE A 110 12.57 -18.21 23.81
CA PHE A 110 12.39 -18.62 25.21
C PHE A 110 12.66 -20.12 25.34
#